data_AF-A0A2D8LZW8-F1
#
_entry.id   AF-A0A2D8LZW8-F1
#
_cell.length_a   1.000
_cell.length_b   1.000
_cell.length_c   1.000
_cell.angle_alpha   90.00
_cell.angle_beta   90.00
_cell.angle_gamma   90.00
#
_symmetry.space_group_name_H-M   'P 1'
#
loop_
_entity.id
_entity.type
_entity.pdbx_description
1 polymer ?
#
loop_
_entity_poly.entity_id
_entity_poly.type
_entity_poly.pdbx_seq_one_letter_code
_entity_poly.pdbx_strand_id
1 'polypeptide(L)'
;MKKLGDVFSDVFDGKNLTDRIFTGDSAFLADKQNKNAIFEESAAMPHEMLKKAFQGLILLFSKQEREIDRLKKALDKAGYDVLTGLPARARFDEQARDILLTQKPDASQSLKYIMLDLDGFKEINDTGGHEAGDRALEFFAEKIQEQLPEEAVFGRVGGDEFAIIMKWDGDNADLRDNLRQGLWEPFSMREGQFALGASIGIASFEYDADFEDRLDDNLKAIQAESDNGGDGVYKDKEQKHQRLDIVREKAGMPLLKDNPALLNR
;
A
#
# COMPACT_ATOMS: atom_id res chain seq x y z
N MET A 1 32.97 -21.64 12.43
CA MET A 1 32.49 -20.64 13.40
C MET A 1 31.97 -19.44 12.62
N LYS A 2 30.70 -19.05 12.83
CA LYS A 2 30.18 -17.78 12.28
C LYS A 2 30.69 -16.61 13.14
N LYS A 3 30.94 -15.44 12.54
CA LYS A 3 31.27 -14.26 13.33
C LYS A 3 30.02 -13.82 14.10
N LEU A 4 30.22 -13.19 15.26
CA LEU A 4 29.14 -12.71 16.12
C LEU A 4 28.12 -11.85 15.36
N GLY A 5 28.58 -11.01 14.41
CA GLY A 5 27.72 -10.20 13.54
C GLY A 5 26.82 -11.00 12.60
N ASP A 6 27.30 -12.11 12.04
CA ASP A 6 26.53 -12.94 11.08
C ASP A 6 25.46 -13.75 11.81
N VAL A 7 25.80 -14.20 13.02
CA VAL A 7 24.88 -14.83 13.98
C VAL A 7 23.73 -13.89 14.33
N PHE A 8 24.06 -12.62 14.60
CA PHE A 8 23.06 -11.61 14.88
C PHE A 8 22.12 -11.45 13.69
N SER A 9 22.63 -11.30 12.47
CA SER A 9 21.82 -11.21 11.24
C SER A 9 20.81 -12.37 11.11
N ASP A 10 21.24 -13.61 11.28
CA ASP A 10 20.35 -14.79 11.11
C ASP A 10 19.22 -14.85 12.17
N VAL A 11 19.49 -14.41 13.41
CA VAL A 11 18.48 -14.29 14.48
C VAL A 11 17.47 -13.19 14.19
N PHE A 12 17.92 -12.12 13.57
CA PHE A 12 17.09 -10.95 13.28
C PHE A 12 16.32 -11.07 11.96
N ASP A 13 16.78 -11.89 11.00
CA ASP A 13 16.11 -12.17 9.71
C ASP A 13 14.91 -13.15 9.82
N GLY A 14 14.41 -13.41 11.02
CA GLY A 14 13.13 -14.10 11.22
C GLY A 14 13.13 -15.60 10.93
N LYS A 15 14.28 -16.23 10.68
CA LYS A 15 14.38 -17.69 10.68
C LYS A 15 14.15 -18.19 12.10
N ASN A 16 13.20 -19.11 12.30
CA ASN A 16 12.89 -19.73 13.59
C ASN A 16 14.16 -20.26 14.27
N LEU A 17 14.78 -19.46 15.13
CA LEU A 17 15.99 -19.87 15.82
C LEU A 17 15.64 -20.57 17.12
N THR A 18 15.31 -21.86 16.99
CA THR A 18 15.63 -22.87 18.01
C THR A 18 17.10 -23.31 17.95
N ASP A 19 17.89 -22.73 17.04
CA ASP A 19 19.26 -23.17 16.77
C ASP A 19 20.25 -22.62 17.80
N ARG A 20 21.19 -23.50 18.21
CA ARG A 20 22.35 -23.13 19.03
C ARG A 20 23.20 -22.10 18.29
N ILE A 21 23.37 -20.95 18.91
CA ILE A 21 24.19 -19.86 18.42
C ILE A 21 25.56 -19.94 19.06
N PHE A 22 26.62 -20.08 18.26
CA PHE A 22 28.01 -20.18 18.75
C PHE A 22 28.78 -18.86 18.60
N THR A 23 29.44 -18.43 19.67
CA THR A 23 30.25 -17.21 19.72
C THR A 23 31.61 -17.50 20.36
N GLY A 24 32.62 -17.80 19.52
CA GLY A 24 33.88 -18.34 20.03
C GLY A 24 33.64 -19.69 20.70
N ASP A 25 34.06 -19.83 21.96
CA ASP A 25 33.87 -21.08 22.70
C ASP A 25 32.45 -21.21 23.29
N SER A 26 31.62 -20.16 23.29
CA SER A 26 30.29 -20.14 23.96
C SER A 26 29.14 -20.49 23.03
N ALA A 27 28.07 -21.06 23.58
CA ALA A 27 26.82 -21.28 22.87
C ALA A 27 25.62 -20.70 23.63
N PHE A 28 24.61 -20.19 22.92
CA PHE A 28 23.32 -19.85 23.52
C PHE A 28 22.15 -20.24 22.63
N LEU A 29 21.01 -20.48 23.27
CA LEU A 29 19.71 -20.74 22.66
C LEU A 29 18.83 -19.53 22.94
N ALA A 30 18.31 -18.89 21.90
CA ALA A 30 17.37 -17.79 22.05
C ALA A 30 15.94 -18.32 21.86
N ASP A 31 15.07 -18.18 22.86
CA ASP A 31 13.65 -18.48 22.74
C ASP A 31 12.89 -17.18 22.47
N LYS A 32 12.50 -16.99 21.21
CA LYS A 32 11.73 -15.82 20.79
C LYS A 32 10.31 -15.81 21.37
N GLN A 33 9.67 -16.98 21.56
CA GLN A 33 8.31 -17.06 22.10
C GLN A 33 8.27 -16.67 23.57
N ASN A 34 9.22 -17.16 24.37
CA ASN A 34 9.29 -16.87 25.81
C ASN A 34 10.18 -15.67 26.17
N LYS A 35 10.76 -14.99 25.17
CA LYS A 35 11.61 -13.80 25.33
C LYS A 35 12.78 -14.05 26.29
N ASN A 36 13.46 -15.19 26.12
CA ASN A 36 14.52 -15.62 27.02
C ASN A 36 15.73 -16.18 26.25
N ALA A 37 16.89 -16.22 26.89
CA ALA A 37 18.10 -16.83 26.33
C ALA A 37 18.69 -17.82 27.33
N ILE A 38 18.93 -19.05 26.88
CA ILE A 38 19.54 -20.14 27.66
C ILE A 38 21.00 -20.26 27.22
N PHE A 39 21.93 -20.24 28.17
CA PHE A 39 23.36 -20.33 27.89
C PHE A 39 23.85 -21.77 28.10
N GLU A 40 24.68 -22.26 27.18
CA GLU A 40 25.47 -23.47 27.37
C GLU A 40 26.94 -23.09 27.51
N GLU A 41 27.55 -23.65 28.55
CA GLU A 41 28.78 -23.19 29.18
C GLU A 41 29.94 -22.99 28.22
N SER A 42 30.67 -21.89 28.43
CA SER A 42 32.03 -21.76 27.96
C SER A 42 32.83 -20.69 28.70
N ALA A 43 34.12 -20.99 28.89
CA ALA A 43 35.01 -20.40 29.89
C ALA A 43 35.62 -19.02 29.53
N ALA A 44 35.23 -18.37 28.43
CA ALA A 44 36.02 -17.25 27.86
C ALA A 44 35.45 -15.83 28.02
N MET A 45 34.30 -15.62 28.67
CA MET A 45 33.78 -14.27 28.97
C MET A 45 33.14 -14.24 30.37
N PRO A 46 33.11 -13.10 31.10
CA PRO A 46 32.27 -12.97 32.28
C PRO A 46 30.79 -13.12 31.87
N HIS A 47 30.27 -14.34 32.02
CA HIS A 47 28.93 -14.79 31.59
C HIS A 47 27.80 -13.82 31.95
N GLU A 48 27.96 -13.08 33.05
CA GLU A 48 26.97 -12.15 33.57
C GLU A 48 26.81 -10.89 32.71
N MET A 49 27.90 -10.33 32.16
CA MET A 49 27.82 -9.13 31.30
C MET A 49 27.15 -9.47 29.96
N LEU A 50 27.54 -10.59 29.34
CA LEU A 50 26.97 -11.02 28.07
C LEU A 50 25.48 -11.37 28.21
N LYS A 51 25.10 -12.04 29.31
CA LYS A 51 23.70 -12.32 29.64
C LYS A 51 22.87 -11.04 29.83
N LYS A 52 23.39 -10.06 30.58
CA LYS A 52 22.72 -8.76 30.78
C LYS A 52 22.58 -8.00 29.46
N ALA A 53 23.60 -8.03 28.59
CA ALA A 53 23.54 -7.40 27.27
C ALA A 53 22.46 -8.04 26.37
N PHE A 54 22.42 -9.37 26.27
CA PHE A 54 21.40 -10.10 25.51
C PHE A 54 19.99 -9.90 26.05
N GLN A 55 19.81 -9.97 27.37
CA GLN A 55 18.51 -9.69 28.01
C GLN A 55 18.04 -8.26 27.74
N GLY A 56 18.96 -7.29 27.81
CA GLY A 56 18.68 -5.90 27.45
C GLY A 56 18.23 -5.75 25.99
N LEU A 57 18.89 -6.46 25.06
CA LEU A 57 18.54 -6.46 23.64
C LEU A 57 17.14 -7.06 23.39
N ILE A 58 16.84 -8.24 23.98
CA ILE A 58 15.53 -8.89 23.86
C ILE A 58 14.41 -8.00 24.41
N LEU A 59 14.65 -7.33 25.55
CA LEU A 59 13.71 -6.38 26.14
C LEU A 59 13.49 -5.17 25.22
N LEU A 60 14.55 -4.65 24.60
CA LEU A 60 14.47 -3.52 23.67
C LEU A 60 13.63 -3.88 22.45
N PHE A 61 13.90 -5.01 21.79
CA PHE A 61 13.13 -5.47 20.64
C PHE A 61 11.68 -5.81 21.01
N SER A 62 11.46 -6.50 22.13
CA SER A 62 10.12 -6.78 22.65
C SER A 62 9.33 -5.51 22.96
N LYS A 63 10.01 -4.41 23.31
CA LYS A 63 9.39 -3.11 23.49
C LYS A 63 9.07 -2.47 22.14
N GLN A 64 9.98 -2.55 21.17
CA GLN A 64 9.79 -2.05 19.82
C GLN A 64 8.64 -2.76 19.08
N GLU A 65 8.58 -4.09 19.10
CA GLU A 65 7.48 -4.88 18.52
C GLU A 65 6.13 -4.47 19.12
N ARG A 66 6.05 -4.33 20.45
CA ARG A 66 4.84 -3.87 21.14
C ARG A 66 4.43 -2.45 20.71
N GLU A 67 5.40 -1.59 20.44
CA GLU A 67 5.11 -0.23 19.99
C GLU A 67 4.61 -0.21 18.55
N ILE A 68 5.21 -0.99 17.65
CA ILE A 68 4.71 -1.18 16.28
C ILE A 68 3.27 -1.71 16.32
N ASP A 69 3.00 -2.76 17.10
CA ASP A 69 1.65 -3.32 17.25
C ASP A 69 0.64 -2.30 17.80
N ARG A 70 1.08 -1.44 18.73
CA ARG A 70 0.24 -0.37 19.27
C ARG A 70 -0.07 0.67 18.20
N LEU A 71 0.92 1.08 17.42
CA LEU A 71 0.73 2.03 16.32
C LEU A 71 -0.20 1.45 15.25
N LYS A 72 0.00 0.20 14.84
CA LYS A 72 -0.90 -0.48 13.90
C LYS A 72 -2.34 -0.52 14.41
N LYS A 73 -2.54 -0.88 15.68
CA LYS A 73 -3.87 -0.87 16.31
C LYS A 73 -4.45 0.53 16.46
N ALA A 74 -3.61 1.54 16.66
CA ALA A 74 -4.06 2.92 16.73
C ALA A 74 -4.52 3.42 15.36
N LEU A 75 -3.80 3.07 14.29
CA LEU A 75 -4.12 3.40 12.91
C LEU A 75 -5.43 2.72 12.47
N ASP A 76 -5.56 1.43 12.74
CA ASP A 76 -6.78 0.65 12.49
C ASP A 76 -8.00 1.23 13.25
N LYS A 77 -7.85 1.53 14.54
CA LYS A 77 -8.91 2.18 15.34
C LYS A 77 -9.23 3.60 14.88
N ALA A 78 -8.26 4.28 14.30
CA ALA A 78 -8.46 5.58 13.69
C ALA A 78 -9.11 5.45 12.30
N GLY A 79 -9.27 4.25 11.73
CA GLY A 79 -9.89 4.06 10.41
C GLY A 79 -8.94 4.32 9.25
N TYR A 80 -7.65 4.02 9.42
CA TYR A 80 -6.64 4.07 8.37
C TYR A 80 -6.15 2.66 8.03
N ASP A 81 -5.84 2.45 6.75
CA ASP A 81 -5.20 1.23 6.25
C ASP A 81 -3.76 1.13 6.77
N VAL A 82 -3.42 0.00 7.37
CA VAL A 82 -2.11 -0.18 8.04
C VAL A 82 -0.97 -0.30 7.05
N LEU A 83 -1.24 -0.78 5.84
CA LEU A 83 -0.22 -0.95 4.81
C LEU A 83 0.13 0.38 4.16
N THR A 84 -0.87 1.09 3.65
CA THR A 84 -0.65 2.32 2.87
C THR A 84 -0.64 3.59 3.71
N GLY A 85 -1.15 3.54 4.95
CA GLY A 85 -1.34 4.72 5.79
C GLY A 85 -2.49 5.62 5.36
N LEU A 86 -3.21 5.26 4.29
CA LEU A 86 -4.35 6.03 3.77
C LEU A 86 -5.61 5.77 4.59
N PRO A 87 -6.57 6.71 4.64
CA PRO A 87 -7.93 6.47 5.13
C PRO A 87 -8.52 5.18 4.56
N ALA A 88 -9.00 4.30 5.43
CA ALA A 88 -9.82 3.16 5.04
C ALA A 88 -11.25 3.64 4.70
N ARG A 89 -12.04 2.80 4.02
CA ARG A 89 -13.38 3.14 3.51
C ARG A 89 -14.22 4.02 4.42
N ALA A 90 -14.41 3.61 5.68
CA ALA A 90 -15.27 4.34 6.62
C ALA A 90 -14.76 5.77 6.91
N ARG A 91 -13.43 5.94 7.09
CA ARG A 91 -12.82 7.25 7.34
C ARG A 91 -12.77 8.09 6.07
N PHE A 92 -12.50 7.47 4.92
CA PHE A 92 -12.58 8.14 3.63
C PHE A 92 -13.98 8.70 3.39
N ASP A 93 -15.04 7.91 3.61
CA ASP A 93 -16.43 8.37 3.45
C ASP A 93 -16.79 9.50 4.44
N GLU A 94 -16.24 9.49 5.66
CA GLU A 94 -16.39 10.58 6.63
C GLU A 94 -15.71 11.88 6.13
N GLN A 95 -14.46 11.79 5.69
CA GLN A 95 -13.70 12.92 5.16
C GLN A 95 -14.28 13.45 3.84
N ALA A 96 -14.81 12.58 2.99
CA ALA A 96 -15.49 12.96 1.76
C ALA A 96 -16.74 13.80 2.06
N ARG A 97 -17.55 13.42 3.05
CA ARG A 97 -18.68 14.25 3.50
C ARG A 97 -18.23 15.63 3.99
N ASP A 98 -17.15 15.69 4.76
CA ASP A 98 -16.61 16.95 5.25
C ASP A 98 -16.17 17.87 4.11
N ILE A 99 -15.45 17.34 3.11
CA ILE A 99 -15.11 18.10 1.90
C ILE A 99 -16.36 18.56 1.17
N LEU A 100 -17.36 17.70 0.97
CA LEU A 100 -18.59 18.07 0.27
C LEU A 100 -19.36 19.22 0.95
N LEU A 101 -19.30 19.32 2.27
CA LEU A 101 -19.94 20.38 3.04
C LEU A 101 -19.10 21.67 3.11
N THR A 102 -17.79 21.54 3.24
CA THR A 102 -16.89 22.67 3.53
C THR A 102 -16.28 23.29 2.27
N GLN A 103 -16.15 22.52 1.20
CA GLN A 103 -15.44 22.89 -0.01
C GLN A 103 -16.38 23.12 -1.19
N LYS A 104 -17.37 24.02 -1.02
CA LYS A 104 -18.24 24.41 -2.14
C LYS A 104 -17.39 24.86 -3.34
N PRO A 105 -17.55 24.26 -4.53
CA PRO A 105 -16.82 24.67 -5.71
C PRO A 105 -17.26 26.07 -6.14
N ASP A 106 -16.31 26.88 -6.61
CA ASP A 106 -16.61 28.13 -7.31
C ASP A 106 -17.07 27.83 -8.75
N ALA A 107 -17.56 28.83 -9.47
CA ALA A 107 -18.12 28.65 -10.83
C ALA A 107 -17.16 28.00 -11.85
N SER A 108 -15.85 28.01 -11.61
CA SER A 108 -14.81 27.41 -12.47
C SER A 108 -14.25 26.09 -11.94
N GLN A 109 -14.71 25.60 -10.79
CA GLN A 109 -14.24 24.35 -10.19
C GLN A 109 -15.39 23.37 -10.03
N SER A 110 -15.07 22.08 -10.00
CA SER A 110 -16.03 21.04 -9.62
C SER A 110 -15.35 20.08 -8.66
N LEU A 111 -16.11 19.57 -7.69
CA LEU A 111 -15.63 18.45 -6.89
C LEU A 111 -15.74 17.18 -7.73
N LYS A 112 -14.65 16.42 -7.74
CA LYS A 112 -14.52 15.16 -8.44
C LYS A 112 -14.48 14.04 -7.41
N TYR A 113 -15.24 12.99 -7.68
CA TYR A 113 -15.07 11.69 -7.05
C TYR A 113 -14.38 10.78 -8.06
N ILE A 114 -13.29 10.14 -7.66
CA ILE A 114 -12.45 9.35 -8.55
C ILE A 114 -12.28 7.96 -7.92
N MET A 115 -12.60 6.91 -8.67
CA MET A 115 -12.32 5.53 -8.30
C MET A 115 -11.15 4.99 -9.12
N LEU A 116 -10.23 4.32 -8.46
CA LEU A 116 -9.04 3.72 -9.03
C LEU A 116 -9.02 2.23 -8.70
N ASP A 117 -8.98 1.38 -9.73
CA ASP A 117 -8.82 -0.09 -9.60
C ASP A 117 -7.49 -0.50 -10.24
N LEU A 118 -6.61 -1.16 -9.49
CA LEU A 118 -5.29 -1.53 -9.99
C LEU A 118 -5.35 -2.56 -11.13
N ASP A 119 -4.71 -2.24 -12.24
CA ASP A 119 -4.51 -3.15 -13.34
C ASP A 119 -3.30 -4.05 -13.10
N GLY A 120 -3.46 -5.37 -13.29
CA GLY A 120 -2.37 -6.34 -13.17
C GLY A 120 -2.03 -6.75 -11.72
N PHE A 121 -2.77 -6.27 -10.72
CA PHE A 121 -2.48 -6.56 -9.31
C PHE A 121 -2.47 -8.06 -8.98
N LYS A 122 -3.41 -8.82 -9.54
CA LYS A 122 -3.42 -10.28 -9.39
C LYS A 122 -2.18 -10.95 -9.99
N GLU A 123 -1.71 -10.51 -11.15
CA GLU A 123 -0.51 -11.06 -11.79
C GLU A 123 0.74 -10.83 -10.92
N ILE A 124 0.83 -9.66 -10.29
CA ILE A 124 1.89 -9.33 -9.34
C ILE A 124 1.85 -10.30 -8.15
N ASN A 125 0.68 -10.52 -7.55
CA ASN A 125 0.52 -11.49 -6.46
C ASN A 125 0.86 -12.92 -6.89
N ASP A 126 0.40 -13.35 -8.07
CA ASP A 126 0.63 -14.72 -8.57
C ASP A 126 2.12 -14.97 -8.90
N THR A 127 2.86 -13.93 -9.30
CA THR A 127 4.27 -14.02 -9.71
C THR A 127 5.24 -13.81 -8.54
N GLY A 128 4.99 -12.79 -7.72
CA GLY A 128 5.88 -12.35 -6.64
C GLY A 128 5.37 -12.66 -5.23
N GLY A 129 4.18 -13.26 -5.09
CA GLY A 129 3.54 -13.51 -3.81
C GLY A 129 2.93 -12.25 -3.17
N HIS A 130 2.31 -12.41 -2.01
CA HIS A 130 1.62 -11.32 -1.31
C HIS A 130 2.56 -10.18 -0.91
N GLU A 131 3.83 -10.44 -0.59
CA GLU A 131 4.81 -9.37 -0.30
C GLU A 131 5.08 -8.47 -1.52
N ALA A 132 4.95 -8.98 -2.74
CA ALA A 132 5.03 -8.17 -3.95
C ALA A 132 3.74 -7.39 -4.17
N GLY A 133 2.58 -7.98 -3.87
CA GLY A 133 1.30 -7.25 -3.86
C GLY A 133 1.32 -6.09 -2.87
N ASP A 134 1.74 -6.33 -1.64
CA ASP A 134 1.78 -5.30 -0.59
C ASP A 134 2.67 -4.11 -1.00
N ARG A 135 3.87 -4.39 -1.50
CA ARG A 135 4.77 -3.36 -2.02
C ARG A 135 4.20 -2.60 -3.23
N ALA A 136 3.40 -3.26 -4.08
CA ALA A 136 2.75 -2.59 -5.21
C ALA A 136 1.67 -1.61 -4.75
N LEU A 137 0.93 -1.95 -3.70
CA LEU A 137 -0.07 -1.07 -3.09
C LEU A 137 0.59 0.14 -2.43
N GLU A 138 1.69 -0.06 -1.70
CA GLU A 138 2.48 1.03 -1.10
C GLU A 138 3.02 1.97 -2.19
N PHE A 139 3.64 1.40 -3.23
CA PHE A 139 4.18 2.17 -4.35
C PHE A 139 3.09 2.99 -5.06
N PHE A 140 1.93 2.39 -5.34
CA PHE A 140 0.81 3.08 -5.96
C PHE A 140 0.30 4.24 -5.10
N ALA A 141 0.12 3.99 -3.81
CA ALA A 141 -0.34 5.00 -2.86
C ALA A 141 0.62 6.20 -2.84
N GLU A 142 1.92 5.95 -2.72
CA GLU A 142 2.94 7.01 -2.73
C GLU A 142 2.92 7.81 -4.03
N LYS A 143 2.91 7.14 -5.19
CA LYS A 143 2.94 7.80 -6.51
C LYS A 143 1.72 8.66 -6.79
N ILE A 144 0.53 8.20 -6.39
CA ILE A 144 -0.69 9.00 -6.53
C ILE A 144 -0.65 10.17 -5.57
N GLN A 145 -0.29 9.95 -4.31
CA GLN A 145 -0.26 11.01 -3.29
C GLN A 145 0.68 12.16 -3.65
N GLU A 146 1.82 11.88 -4.31
CA GLU A 146 2.75 12.91 -4.83
C GLU A 146 2.13 13.85 -5.88
N GLN A 147 1.05 13.43 -6.56
CA GLN A 147 0.38 14.19 -7.62
C GLN A 147 -0.84 14.95 -7.13
N LEU A 148 -1.33 14.65 -5.92
CA LEU A 148 -2.56 15.23 -5.39
C LEU A 148 -2.28 16.54 -4.66
N PRO A 149 -3.20 17.52 -4.73
CA PRO A 149 -3.11 18.72 -3.91
C PRO A 149 -3.31 18.37 -2.42
N GLU A 150 -2.85 19.25 -1.54
CA GLU A 150 -2.90 19.04 -0.08
C GLU A 150 -4.34 18.87 0.45
N GLU A 151 -5.30 19.52 -0.20
CA GLU A 151 -6.72 19.49 0.17
C GLU A 151 -7.47 18.26 -0.38
N ALA A 152 -6.82 17.42 -1.19
CA ALA A 152 -7.42 16.18 -1.66
C ALA A 152 -7.48 15.14 -0.53
N VAL A 153 -8.56 14.38 -0.50
CA VAL A 153 -8.65 13.19 0.35
C VAL A 153 -8.46 11.97 -0.54
N PHE A 154 -7.50 11.13 -0.16
CA PHE A 154 -7.14 9.91 -0.88
C PHE A 154 -7.24 8.73 0.08
N GLY A 155 -7.99 7.70 -0.27
CA GLY A 155 -8.24 6.55 0.60
C GLY A 155 -8.06 5.22 -0.12
N ARG A 156 -7.72 4.18 0.62
CA ARG A 156 -7.78 2.79 0.16
C ARG A 156 -9.10 2.19 0.63
N VAL A 157 -10.01 1.97 -0.31
CA VAL A 157 -11.42 1.64 -0.03
C VAL A 157 -11.73 0.16 -0.18
N GLY A 158 -10.85 -0.60 -0.84
CA GLY A 158 -10.93 -2.04 -1.04
C GLY A 158 -9.56 -2.71 -1.03
N GLY A 159 -9.47 -3.91 -1.58
CA GLY A 159 -8.22 -4.68 -1.65
C GLY A 159 -7.19 -3.95 -2.53
N ASP A 160 -7.55 -3.74 -3.79
CA ASP A 160 -6.78 -3.06 -4.82
C ASP A 160 -7.49 -1.82 -5.38
N GLU A 161 -8.52 -1.37 -4.65
CA GLU A 161 -9.35 -0.21 -4.97
C GLU A 161 -8.99 0.99 -4.09
N PHE A 162 -8.84 2.14 -4.73
CA PHE A 162 -8.56 3.42 -4.09
C PHE A 162 -9.55 4.48 -4.56
N ALA A 163 -9.83 5.47 -3.70
CA ALA A 163 -10.74 6.56 -4.03
C ALA A 163 -10.10 7.91 -3.70
N ILE A 164 -10.39 8.91 -4.53
CA ILE A 164 -9.98 10.30 -4.33
C ILE A 164 -11.21 11.19 -4.37
N ILE A 165 -11.25 12.20 -3.51
CA ILE A 165 -12.13 13.35 -3.65
C ILE A 165 -11.31 14.64 -3.60
N MET A 166 -11.49 15.49 -4.60
CA MET A 166 -10.73 16.73 -4.74
C MET A 166 -11.46 17.76 -5.61
N LYS A 167 -11.08 19.03 -5.47
CA LYS A 167 -11.48 20.07 -6.43
C LYS A 167 -10.64 19.96 -7.69
N TRP A 168 -11.26 20.22 -8.83
CA TRP A 168 -10.59 20.29 -10.13
C TRP A 168 -11.23 21.39 -10.98
N ASP A 169 -10.40 22.20 -11.64
CA ASP A 169 -10.79 23.29 -12.53
C ASP A 169 -10.73 22.94 -14.02
N GLY A 170 -10.01 21.88 -14.39
CA GLY A 170 -9.96 21.36 -15.75
C GLY A 170 -11.11 20.40 -16.10
N ASP A 171 -11.01 19.77 -17.27
CA ASP A 171 -11.94 18.71 -17.65
C ASP A 171 -11.50 17.33 -17.10
N ASN A 172 -12.37 16.33 -17.26
CA ASN A 172 -12.11 14.97 -16.78
C ASN A 172 -11.08 14.21 -17.65
N ALA A 173 -10.77 14.67 -18.86
CA ALA A 173 -9.73 14.07 -19.71
C ALA A 173 -8.35 14.49 -19.20
N ASP A 174 -8.16 15.78 -18.94
CA ASP A 174 -6.93 16.35 -18.38
C ASP A 174 -6.59 15.73 -17.02
N LEU A 175 -7.58 15.62 -16.12
CA LEU A 175 -7.39 15.00 -14.80
C LEU A 175 -6.89 13.55 -14.92
N ARG A 176 -7.49 12.81 -15.85
CA ARG A 176 -7.17 11.40 -16.07
C ARG A 176 -5.79 11.23 -16.65
N ASP A 177 -5.40 12.07 -17.61
CA ASP A 177 -4.08 12.01 -18.20
C ASP A 177 -2.99 12.45 -17.21
N ASN A 178 -3.29 13.41 -16.31
CA ASN A 178 -2.41 13.74 -15.19
C ASN A 178 -2.21 12.54 -14.26
N LEU A 179 -3.30 11.94 -13.75
CA LEU A 179 -3.22 10.78 -12.87
C LEU A 179 -2.54 9.58 -13.55
N ARG A 180 -2.69 9.41 -14.87
CA ARG A 180 -2.04 8.33 -15.63
C ARG A 180 -0.54 8.50 -15.75
N GLN A 181 -0.03 9.72 -15.90
CA GLN A 181 1.40 9.93 -16.16
C GLN A 181 2.28 9.37 -15.06
N GLY A 182 1.89 9.50 -13.79
CA GLY A 182 2.65 8.91 -12.68
C GLY A 182 2.43 7.40 -12.48
N LEU A 183 1.39 6.81 -13.09
CA LEU A 183 1.06 5.40 -12.97
C LEU A 183 1.75 4.49 -13.99
N TRP A 184 2.25 5.06 -15.09
CA TRP A 184 2.86 4.29 -16.18
C TRP A 184 4.38 4.14 -16.07
N GLU A 185 4.91 4.25 -14.86
CA GLU A 185 6.32 4.01 -14.60
C GLU A 185 6.52 2.58 -14.08
N PRO A 186 7.41 1.78 -14.69
CA PRO A 186 7.73 0.45 -14.20
C PRO A 186 8.36 0.56 -12.81
N PHE A 187 7.98 -0.33 -11.89
CA PHE A 187 8.61 -0.40 -10.59
C PHE A 187 9.42 -1.69 -10.46
N SER A 188 10.55 -1.61 -9.77
CA SER A 188 11.48 -2.72 -9.60
C SER A 188 11.34 -3.32 -8.19
N MET A 189 11.17 -4.64 -8.13
CA MET A 189 11.24 -5.42 -6.91
C MET A 189 12.34 -6.48 -7.02
N ARG A 190 12.62 -7.17 -5.91
CA ARG A 190 13.61 -8.26 -5.85
C ARG A 190 13.29 -9.38 -6.85
N GLU A 191 12.01 -9.60 -7.11
CA GLU A 191 11.44 -10.64 -7.96
C GLU A 191 11.49 -10.29 -9.45
N GLY A 192 11.69 -9.01 -9.79
CA GLY A 192 11.74 -8.53 -11.17
C GLY A 192 11.18 -7.13 -11.35
N GLN A 193 11.02 -6.72 -12.62
CA GLN A 193 10.25 -5.53 -12.98
C GLN A 193 8.79 -5.87 -13.16
N PHE A 194 7.94 -4.96 -12.70
CA PHE A 194 6.49 -5.08 -12.82
C PHE A 194 5.91 -3.82 -13.45
N ALA A 195 4.85 -4.03 -14.22
CA ALA A 195 4.05 -2.99 -14.81
C ALA A 195 2.78 -2.83 -13.98
N LEU A 196 2.53 -1.62 -13.48
CA LEU A 196 1.29 -1.26 -12.80
C LEU A 196 0.49 -0.30 -13.67
N GLY A 197 -0.83 -0.38 -13.58
CA GLY A 197 -1.73 0.62 -14.13
C GLY A 197 -2.94 0.75 -13.23
N ALA A 198 -3.88 1.61 -13.61
CA ALA A 198 -5.19 1.63 -12.98
C ALA A 198 -6.29 1.96 -13.99
N SER A 199 -7.45 1.35 -13.77
CA SER A 199 -8.72 1.80 -14.33
C SER A 199 -9.21 3.00 -13.51
N ILE A 200 -9.57 4.09 -14.17
CA ILE A 200 -9.92 5.36 -13.53
C ILE A 200 -11.37 5.70 -13.89
N GLY A 201 -12.26 5.68 -12.92
CA GLY A 201 -13.60 6.23 -13.01
C GLY A 201 -13.64 7.63 -12.42
N ILE A 202 -14.23 8.60 -13.12
CA ILE A 202 -14.36 9.99 -12.65
C ILE A 202 -15.82 10.38 -12.74
N ALA A 203 -16.35 10.91 -11.65
CA ALA A 203 -17.70 11.46 -11.57
C ALA A 203 -17.64 12.84 -10.92
N SER A 204 -18.53 13.74 -11.32
CA SER A 204 -18.54 15.15 -10.87
C SER A 204 -19.79 15.45 -10.07
N PHE A 205 -19.63 16.16 -8.96
CA PHE A 205 -20.79 16.62 -8.19
C PHE A 205 -21.43 17.85 -8.83
N GLU A 206 -22.75 17.83 -8.97
CA GLU A 206 -23.56 19.01 -9.28
C GLU A 206 -24.14 19.60 -7.99
N TYR A 207 -23.79 20.85 -7.69
CA TYR A 207 -24.28 21.54 -6.50
C TYR A 207 -25.59 22.27 -6.80
N ASP A 208 -26.68 21.84 -6.16
CA ASP A 208 -27.96 22.52 -6.17
C ASP A 208 -28.38 22.97 -4.76
N ALA A 209 -29.54 23.63 -4.67
CA ALA A 209 -30.03 24.22 -3.42
C ALA A 209 -30.27 23.19 -2.30
N ASP A 210 -30.57 21.94 -2.67
CA ASP A 210 -30.91 20.83 -1.75
C ASP A 210 -29.76 19.80 -1.68
N PHE A 211 -28.55 20.19 -2.08
CA PHE A 211 -27.40 19.27 -2.15
C PHE A 211 -27.02 18.73 -0.76
N GLU A 212 -26.97 19.61 0.23
CA GLU A 212 -26.62 19.25 1.61
C GLU A 212 -27.66 18.32 2.25
N ASP A 213 -28.95 18.55 1.97
CA ASP A 213 -30.05 17.73 2.48
C ASP A 213 -30.04 16.30 1.91
N ARG A 214 -29.41 16.11 0.74
CA ARG A 214 -29.28 14.82 0.04
C ARG A 214 -27.84 14.29 0.02
N LEU A 215 -26.98 14.77 0.91
CA LEU A 215 -25.54 14.50 0.88
C LEU A 215 -25.21 13.01 0.77
N ASP A 216 -25.81 12.17 1.61
CA ASP A 216 -25.56 10.72 1.61
C ASP A 216 -26.03 10.03 0.33
N ASP A 217 -27.13 10.48 -0.26
CA ASP A 217 -27.66 9.92 -1.50
C ASP A 217 -26.83 10.38 -2.71
N ASN A 218 -26.40 11.64 -2.71
CA ASN A 218 -25.47 12.19 -3.71
C ASN A 218 -24.13 11.44 -3.66
N LEU A 219 -23.58 11.19 -2.47
CA LEU A 219 -22.34 10.44 -2.30
C LEU A 219 -22.49 8.98 -2.79
N LYS A 220 -23.60 8.30 -2.48
CA LYS A 220 -23.83 6.94 -2.98
C LYS A 220 -23.99 6.91 -4.51
N ALA A 221 -24.71 7.88 -5.08
CA ALA A 221 -24.91 7.96 -6.51
C ALA A 221 -23.58 8.19 -7.25
N ILE A 222 -22.75 9.11 -6.76
CA ILE A 222 -21.45 9.41 -7.38
C ILE A 222 -20.50 8.21 -7.27
N GLN A 223 -20.51 7.51 -6.13
CA GLN A 223 -19.71 6.31 -5.92
C GLN A 223 -20.11 5.25 -6.93
N ALA A 224 -21.41 4.97 -7.05
CA ALA A 224 -21.93 4.01 -8.02
C ALA A 224 -21.62 4.42 -9.46
N GLU A 225 -21.69 5.71 -9.81
CA GLU A 225 -21.34 6.21 -11.14
C GLU A 225 -19.85 5.98 -11.44
N SER A 226 -18.97 6.39 -10.52
CA SER A 226 -17.52 6.26 -10.64
C SER A 226 -17.06 4.80 -10.68
N ASP A 227 -17.61 3.94 -9.82
CA ASP A 227 -17.38 2.48 -9.82
C ASP A 227 -17.83 1.87 -11.14
N ASN A 228 -18.88 2.45 -11.75
CA ASN A 228 -19.33 2.09 -13.07
C ASN A 228 -18.55 2.73 -14.22
N GLY A 229 -17.45 3.41 -13.92
CA GLY A 229 -16.57 4.07 -14.87
C GLY A 229 -16.80 5.57 -14.99
N GLY A 230 -17.98 6.11 -14.66
CA GLY A 230 -18.33 7.52 -14.83
C GLY A 230 -18.03 8.05 -16.24
N ASP A 231 -17.42 9.23 -16.34
CA ASP A 231 -16.80 9.78 -17.57
C ASP A 231 -15.40 9.18 -17.83
N GLY A 232 -14.94 8.31 -16.93
CA GLY A 232 -13.83 7.41 -17.14
C GLY A 232 -14.16 6.37 -18.21
N VAL A 233 -13.16 6.02 -19.00
CA VAL A 233 -13.29 5.05 -20.07
C VAL A 233 -12.61 3.76 -19.62
N TYR A 234 -13.17 2.63 -20.07
CA TYR A 234 -12.51 1.34 -20.29
C TYR A 234 -12.76 0.24 -19.24
N LYS A 235 -14.01 -0.26 -19.19
CA LYS A 235 -14.39 -1.50 -18.49
C LYS A 235 -14.01 -2.80 -19.23
N ASP A 236 -13.52 -2.72 -20.47
CA ASP A 236 -13.21 -3.92 -21.26
C ASP A 236 -11.77 -4.43 -21.02
N LYS A 237 -11.59 -5.75 -21.13
CA LYS A 237 -10.30 -6.44 -20.92
C LYS A 237 -9.24 -6.07 -21.96
N GLU A 238 -9.62 -5.82 -23.20
CA GLU A 238 -8.72 -5.50 -24.30
C GLU A 238 -8.05 -4.13 -24.07
N GLN A 239 -8.81 -3.16 -23.59
CA GLN A 239 -8.30 -1.84 -23.21
C GLN A 239 -7.42 -1.91 -21.96
N LYS A 240 -7.72 -2.81 -21.00
CA LYS A 240 -6.84 -3.10 -19.84
C LYS A 240 -5.48 -3.64 -20.28
N HIS A 241 -5.45 -4.56 -21.24
CA HIS A 241 -4.21 -5.12 -21.75
C HIS A 241 -3.38 -4.10 -22.54
N GLN A 242 -4.02 -3.26 -23.36
CA GLN A 242 -3.34 -2.18 -24.06
C GLN A 242 -2.64 -1.21 -23.09
N ARG A 243 -3.27 -0.89 -21.95
CA ARG A 243 -2.65 -0.03 -20.91
C ARG A 243 -1.42 -0.67 -20.30
N LEU A 244 -1.53 -1.93 -19.89
CA LEU A 244 -0.39 -2.66 -19.33
C LEU A 244 0.72 -2.84 -20.36
N ASP A 245 0.40 -2.94 -21.65
CA ASP A 245 1.40 -3.01 -22.72
C ASP A 245 2.17 -1.71 -22.89
N ILE A 246 1.56 -0.53 -22.69
CA ILE A 246 2.29 0.75 -22.68
C ILE A 246 3.35 0.76 -21.58
N VAL A 247 2.99 0.31 -20.37
CA VAL A 247 3.91 0.26 -19.22
C VAL A 247 4.97 -0.82 -19.41
N ARG A 248 4.57 -1.99 -19.92
CA ARG A 248 5.48 -3.10 -20.25
C ARG A 248 6.49 -2.71 -21.33
N GLU A 249 6.07 -1.98 -22.35
CA GLU A 249 6.96 -1.50 -23.41
C GLU A 249 8.04 -0.57 -22.84
N LYS A 250 7.64 0.40 -22.00
CA LYS A 250 8.59 1.27 -21.28
C LYS A 250 9.55 0.47 -20.40
N ALA A 251 9.08 -0.61 -19.78
CA ALA A 251 9.88 -1.51 -18.95
C ALA A 251 10.77 -2.48 -19.74
N GLY A 252 10.62 -2.57 -21.06
CA GLY A 252 11.26 -3.65 -21.85
C GLY A 252 10.73 -5.05 -21.50
N MET A 253 9.52 -5.14 -20.95
CA MET A 253 8.84 -6.39 -20.61
C MET A 253 8.07 -6.96 -21.83
N PRO A 254 7.85 -8.29 -21.89
CA PRO A 254 7.00 -8.88 -22.91
C PRO A 254 5.58 -8.29 -22.89
N LEU A 255 5.08 -7.90 -24.05
CA LEU A 255 3.73 -7.37 -24.22
C LEU A 255 2.69 -8.50 -24.09
N LEU A 256 1.58 -8.21 -23.44
CA LEU A 256 0.42 -9.09 -23.30
C LEU A 256 -0.16 -9.46 -24.66
N LYS A 257 -0.28 -8.49 -25.59
CA LYS A 257 -0.79 -8.76 -26.93
C LYS A 257 0.03 -9.81 -27.70
N ASP A 258 1.30 -9.93 -27.36
CA ASP A 258 2.25 -10.86 -27.99
C ASP A 258 2.37 -12.20 -27.22
N ASN A 259 1.67 -12.35 -26.08
CA ASN A 259 1.77 -13.53 -25.22
C ASN A 259 0.39 -14.02 -24.70
N PRO A 260 -0.26 -14.96 -25.42
CA PRO A 260 -1.58 -15.52 -25.06
C PRO A 260 -1.66 -16.19 -23.68
N ALA A 261 -0.53 -16.61 -23.12
CA ALA A 261 -0.49 -17.22 -21.79
C ALA A 261 -0.64 -16.19 -20.66
N LEU A 262 -0.29 -14.92 -20.91
CA LEU A 262 -0.45 -13.82 -19.96
C LEU A 262 -1.84 -13.17 -20.05
N LEU A 263 -2.52 -13.26 -21.21
CA LEU A 263 -3.86 -12.75 -21.47
C LEU A 263 -4.99 -13.38 -20.61
N ASN A 264 -4.73 -14.53 -19.99
CA ASN A 264 -5.74 -15.35 -19.30
C ASN A 264 -5.55 -15.47 -17.77
N ARG A 265 -4.58 -14.76 -17.17
CA ARG A 265 -4.27 -14.83 -15.73
C ARG A 265 -4.99 -13.78 -14.91
#